data_AF-A0A6I6CNE3-F1
#
_entry.id   AF-A0A6I6CNE3-F1
#
_cell.length_a   1.000
_cell.length_b   1.000
_cell.length_c   1.000
_cell.angle_alpha   90.00
_cell.angle_beta   90.00
_cell.angle_gamma   90.00
#
_symmetry.space_group_name_H-M   'P 1'
#
loop_
_entity.id
_entity.type
_entity.pdbx_description
1 polymer ?
#
loop_
_entity_poly.entity_id
_entity_poly.type
_entity_poly.pdbx_seq_one_letter_code
_entity_poly.pdbx_strand_id
1 'polypeptide(L)'
;MDKLGQDTKNKLHFWWLITVIVCIIATYSYMKAKAADNYKTILRIASQNCNLETVKFLVENLLDINVQIPKLTALHYAAEEGCAEVVKFLVEKGVDINATKYERWTPLHAATYEGKLEIIRFLLDKGSDPTIRDTDGKTPRKIAVLRSRHNKDKPYDEIIKLLAEAEDRYESTKSNH
;
A
#
# COMPACT_ATOMS: atom_id res chain seq x y z
N MET A 1 60.08 -30.06 0.91
CA MET A 1 59.22 -28.93 0.54
C MET A 1 57.77 -29.37 0.55
N ASP A 2 56.92 -28.81 1.40
CA ASP A 2 56.50 -29.48 2.64
C ASP A 2 54.97 -29.44 2.69
N LYS A 3 54.32 -30.53 3.13
CA LYS A 3 52.84 -30.64 3.23
C LYS A 3 52.20 -29.46 3.99
N LEU A 4 52.94 -28.84 4.91
CA LEU A 4 52.56 -27.64 5.67
C LEU A 4 52.36 -26.39 4.79
N GLY A 5 53.15 -26.22 3.72
CA GLY A 5 53.02 -25.11 2.77
C GLY A 5 51.83 -25.26 1.82
N GLN A 6 51.46 -26.51 1.49
CA GLN A 6 50.27 -26.80 0.70
C GLN A 6 48.99 -26.59 1.53
N ASP A 7 48.99 -27.01 2.81
CA ASP A 7 47.83 -26.87 3.72
C ASP A 7 47.52 -25.39 4.03
N THR A 8 48.54 -24.56 4.23
CA THR A 8 48.38 -23.10 4.43
C THR A 8 47.85 -22.40 3.19
N LYS A 9 48.33 -22.75 1.98
CA LYS A 9 47.77 -22.24 0.71
C LYS A 9 46.33 -22.68 0.49
N ASN A 10 46.00 -23.93 0.80
CA ASN A 10 44.63 -24.44 0.69
C ASN A 10 43.69 -23.73 1.68
N LYS A 11 44.15 -23.45 2.91
CA LYS A 11 43.40 -22.65 3.90
C LYS A 11 43.21 -21.20 3.46
N LEU A 12 44.24 -20.56 2.90
CA LEU A 12 44.13 -19.21 2.34
C LEU A 12 43.17 -19.17 1.15
N HIS A 13 43.27 -20.15 0.24
CA HIS A 13 42.38 -20.28 -0.91
C HIS A 13 40.93 -20.52 -0.47
N PHE A 14 40.72 -21.33 0.57
CA PHE A 14 39.41 -21.57 1.16
C PHE A 14 38.82 -20.31 1.80
N TRP A 15 39.60 -19.54 2.56
CA TRP A 15 39.17 -18.26 3.13
C TRP A 15 38.90 -17.19 2.06
N TRP A 16 39.72 -17.15 1.00
CA TRP A 16 39.50 -16.27 -0.15
C TRP A 16 38.20 -16.64 -0.88
N LEU A 17 37.97 -17.92 -1.13
CA LEU A 17 36.75 -18.43 -1.76
C LEU A 17 35.51 -18.08 -0.92
N ILE A 18 35.56 -18.26 0.40
CA ILE A 18 34.48 -17.86 1.32
C ILE A 18 34.22 -16.35 1.21
N THR A 19 35.28 -15.53 1.22
CA THR A 19 35.15 -14.07 1.12
C THR A 19 34.50 -13.65 -0.20
N VAL A 20 34.91 -14.25 -1.32
CA VAL A 20 34.31 -13.99 -2.65
C VAL A 20 32.84 -14.39 -2.68
N ILE A 21 32.49 -15.56 -2.14
CA ILE A 21 31.10 -16.04 -2.07
C ILE A 21 30.24 -15.08 -1.22
N VAL A 22 30.72 -14.63 -0.05
CA VAL A 22 30.01 -13.66 0.80
C VAL A 22 29.78 -12.34 0.06
N CYS A 23 30.78 -11.82 -0.67
CA CYS A 23 30.63 -10.61 -1.48
C CYS A 23 29.60 -10.77 -2.61
N ILE A 24 29.54 -11.92 -3.28
CA ILE A 24 28.54 -12.18 -4.33
C ILE A 24 27.13 -12.23 -3.74
N ILE A 25 26.94 -12.91 -2.61
CA ILE A 25 25.64 -12.98 -1.93
C ILE A 25 25.18 -11.59 -1.47
N ALA A 26 26.09 -10.79 -0.91
CA ALA A 26 25.79 -9.43 -0.48
C ALA A 26 25.41 -8.51 -1.65
N THR A 27 26.14 -8.58 -2.77
CA THR A 27 25.85 -7.78 -3.97
C THR A 27 24.55 -8.20 -4.66
N TYR A 28 24.25 -9.50 -4.74
CA TYR A 28 22.97 -10.01 -5.23
C TYR A 28 21.80 -9.53 -4.36
N SER A 29 21.94 -9.63 -3.04
CA SER A 29 20.92 -9.17 -2.08
C SER A 29 20.68 -7.66 -2.20
N TYR A 30 21.75 -6.87 -2.34
CA TYR A 30 21.68 -5.43 -2.58
C TYR A 30 20.93 -5.08 -3.88
N MET A 31 21.28 -5.73 -4.99
CA MET A 31 20.64 -5.50 -6.29
C MET A 31 19.15 -5.84 -6.26
N LYS A 32 18.76 -6.95 -5.60
CA LYS A 32 17.36 -7.34 -5.41
C LYS A 32 16.58 -6.32 -4.59
N ALA A 33 17.16 -5.82 -3.49
CA ALA A 33 16.54 -4.80 -2.66
C ALA A 33 16.32 -3.48 -3.44
N LYS A 34 17.33 -3.02 -4.17
CA LYS A 34 17.25 -1.80 -4.99
C LYS A 34 16.22 -1.91 -6.12
N ALA A 35 16.10 -3.08 -6.74
CA ALA A 35 15.05 -3.33 -7.73
C ALA A 35 13.65 -3.23 -7.10
N ALA A 36 13.45 -3.82 -5.91
CA ALA A 36 12.19 -3.72 -5.18
C ALA A 36 11.79 -2.28 -4.84
N ASP A 37 12.75 -1.45 -4.41
CA ASP A 37 12.52 -0.03 -4.12
C ASP A 37 12.14 0.78 -5.37
N ASN A 38 12.78 0.48 -6.52
CA ASN A 38 12.43 1.09 -7.80
C ASN A 38 10.98 0.72 -8.20
N TYR A 39 10.58 -0.54 -8.09
CA TYR A 39 9.21 -0.96 -8.42
C TYR A 39 8.16 -0.30 -7.53
N LYS A 40 8.42 -0.21 -6.21
CA LYS A 40 7.54 0.50 -5.28
C LYS A 40 7.37 1.97 -5.69
N THR A 41 8.47 2.61 -6.07
CA THR A 41 8.47 4.01 -6.51
C THR A 41 7.68 4.21 -7.79
N ILE A 42 7.89 3.35 -8.80
CA ILE A 42 7.18 3.43 -10.08
C ILE A 42 5.68 3.15 -9.88
N LEU A 43 5.33 2.12 -9.10
CA LEU A 43 3.93 1.79 -8.81
C LEU A 43 3.21 2.94 -8.10
N ARG A 44 3.88 3.59 -7.13
CA ARG A 44 3.36 4.78 -6.47
C ARG A 44 3.08 5.89 -7.50
N ILE A 45 4.06 6.25 -8.31
CA ILE A 45 3.94 7.33 -9.29
C ILE A 45 2.83 7.02 -10.31
N ALA A 46 2.77 5.78 -10.80
CA ALA A 46 1.73 5.33 -11.71
C ALA A 46 0.33 5.43 -11.10
N SER A 47 0.20 5.06 -9.81
CA SER A 47 -1.07 5.17 -9.07
C SER A 47 -1.47 6.62 -8.84
N GLN A 48 -0.52 7.51 -8.56
CA GLN A 48 -0.80 8.94 -8.39
C GLN A 48 -1.24 9.60 -9.69
N ASN A 49 -0.63 9.22 -10.80
CA ASN A 49 -0.94 9.78 -12.13
C ASN A 49 -2.15 9.11 -12.79
N CYS A 50 -2.92 8.29 -12.07
CA CYS A 50 -4.02 7.48 -12.60
C CYS A 50 -3.66 6.64 -13.84
N ASN A 51 -2.39 6.23 -13.97
CA ASN A 51 -1.91 5.45 -15.11
C ASN A 51 -2.22 3.96 -14.91
N LEU A 52 -3.46 3.58 -15.24
CA LEU A 52 -3.97 2.22 -15.07
C LEU A 52 -3.11 1.19 -15.80
N GLU A 53 -2.68 1.46 -17.03
CA GLU A 53 -1.92 0.50 -17.84
C GLU A 53 -0.56 0.18 -17.21
N THR A 54 0.13 1.19 -16.67
CA THR A 54 1.38 0.96 -15.95
C THR A 54 1.15 0.22 -14.64
N VAL A 55 0.08 0.54 -13.90
CA VAL A 55 -0.29 -0.18 -12.68
C VAL A 55 -0.60 -1.64 -12.97
N LYS A 56 -1.41 -1.94 -14.00
CA LYS A 56 -1.71 -3.31 -14.44
C LYS A 56 -0.43 -4.07 -14.78
N PHE A 57 0.39 -3.47 -15.65
CA PHE A 57 1.65 -4.09 -16.08
C PHE A 57 2.53 -4.46 -14.88
N LEU A 58 2.71 -3.54 -13.93
CA LEU A 58 3.52 -3.76 -12.72
C LEU A 58 2.92 -4.84 -11.80
N VAL A 59 1.62 -4.77 -11.53
CA VAL A 59 0.93 -5.68 -10.61
C VAL A 59 0.85 -7.10 -11.16
N GLU A 60 0.72 -7.26 -12.48
CA GLU A 60 0.54 -8.56 -13.12
C GLU A 60 1.86 -9.24 -13.50
N ASN A 61 2.89 -8.48 -13.87
CA ASN A 61 4.13 -9.04 -14.41
C ASN A 61 5.35 -8.93 -13.49
N LEU A 62 5.34 -7.99 -12.52
CA LEU A 62 6.56 -7.58 -11.82
C LEU A 62 6.48 -7.65 -10.29
N LEU A 63 5.27 -7.76 -9.72
CA LEU A 63 5.09 -7.97 -8.29
C LEU A 63 4.91 -9.45 -8.02
N ASP A 64 5.90 -10.06 -7.37
CA ASP A 64 5.73 -11.38 -6.76
C ASP A 64 4.50 -11.34 -5.84
N ILE A 65 3.61 -12.33 -5.97
CA ILE A 65 2.23 -12.29 -5.44
C ILE A 65 2.21 -12.01 -3.92
N ASN A 66 3.30 -12.35 -3.24
CA ASN A 66 3.48 -12.24 -1.80
C ASN A 66 3.93 -10.85 -1.29
N VAL A 67 4.19 -9.87 -2.17
CA VAL A 67 4.55 -8.52 -1.71
C VAL A 67 3.29 -7.66 -1.61
N GLN A 68 2.67 -7.68 -0.42
CA GLN A 68 1.45 -6.92 -0.15
C GLN A 68 1.74 -5.40 -0.03
N ILE A 69 2.88 -5.01 0.57
CA ILE A 69 3.23 -3.61 0.90
C ILE A 69 3.15 -2.62 -0.30
N PRO A 70 3.69 -2.92 -1.50
CA PRO A 70 3.55 -2.04 -2.66
C PRO A 70 2.09 -1.85 -3.09
N LYS A 71 1.29 -2.92 -3.07
CA LYS A 71 -0.12 -2.87 -3.46
C LYS A 71 -0.95 -2.06 -2.46
N LEU A 72 -0.68 -2.23 -1.16
CA LEU A 72 -1.30 -1.41 -0.11
C LEU A 72 -1.00 0.07 -0.32
N THR A 73 0.28 0.40 -0.55
CA THR A 73 0.73 1.77 -0.77
C THR A 73 0.07 2.39 -2.01
N ALA A 74 -0.04 1.63 -3.11
CA ALA A 74 -0.68 2.05 -4.35
C ALA A 74 -2.16 2.42 -4.15
N LEU A 75 -2.91 1.61 -3.40
CA LEU A 75 -4.33 1.84 -3.15
C LEU A 75 -4.58 3.17 -2.41
N HIS A 76 -3.72 3.52 -1.44
CA HIS A 76 -3.82 4.80 -0.72
C HIS A 76 -3.65 5.98 -1.67
N TYR A 77 -2.62 5.97 -2.51
CA TYR A 77 -2.36 7.07 -3.44
C TYR A 77 -3.42 7.17 -4.53
N ALA A 78 -3.88 6.05 -5.07
CA ALA A 78 -4.99 6.05 -6.04
C ALA A 78 -6.28 6.62 -5.43
N ALA A 79 -6.57 6.27 -4.17
CA ALA A 79 -7.72 6.78 -3.43
C ALA A 79 -7.61 8.28 -3.12
N GLU A 80 -6.42 8.75 -2.75
CA GLU A 80 -6.10 10.16 -2.50
C GLU A 80 -6.28 11.01 -3.77
N GLU A 81 -5.76 10.54 -4.91
CA GLU A 81 -5.79 11.31 -6.17
C GLU A 81 -7.15 11.25 -6.89
N GLY A 82 -8.01 10.29 -6.57
CA GLY A 82 -9.29 10.13 -7.29
C GLY A 82 -9.22 9.19 -8.48
N CYS A 83 -8.22 8.31 -8.54
CA CYS A 83 -8.02 7.37 -9.63
C CYS A 83 -8.96 6.15 -9.52
N ALA A 84 -10.25 6.34 -9.79
CA ALA A 84 -11.30 5.32 -9.61
C ALA A 84 -10.96 3.97 -10.26
N GLU A 85 -10.48 3.98 -11.52
CA GLU A 85 -10.15 2.75 -12.25
C GLU A 85 -8.96 2.00 -11.63
N VAL A 86 -7.96 2.73 -11.11
CA VAL A 86 -6.82 2.12 -10.40
C VAL A 86 -7.28 1.52 -9.08
N VAL A 87 -8.15 2.22 -8.33
CA VAL A 87 -8.73 1.71 -7.08
C VAL A 87 -9.52 0.42 -7.34
N LYS A 88 -10.41 0.41 -8.34
CA LYS A 88 -11.20 -0.77 -8.71
C LYS A 88 -10.30 -1.96 -9.01
N PHE A 89 -9.33 -1.77 -9.90
CA PHE A 89 -8.37 -2.81 -10.27
C PHE A 89 -7.60 -3.37 -9.06
N LEU A 90 -7.08 -2.50 -8.18
CA LEU A 90 -6.32 -2.95 -7.00
C LEU A 90 -7.19 -3.72 -6.02
N VAL A 91 -8.42 -3.28 -5.77
CA VAL A 91 -9.37 -3.99 -4.90
C VAL A 91 -9.74 -5.36 -5.50
N GLU A 92 -9.94 -5.45 -6.81
CA GLU A 92 -10.20 -6.71 -7.52
C GLU A 92 -9.02 -7.70 -7.45
N LYS A 93 -7.79 -7.19 -7.34
CA LYS A 93 -6.58 -8.02 -7.13
C LYS A 93 -6.40 -8.49 -5.67
N GLY A 94 -7.42 -8.30 -4.82
CA GLY A 94 -7.43 -8.80 -3.44
C GLY A 94 -6.55 -7.99 -2.49
N VAL A 95 -6.30 -6.72 -2.80
CA VAL A 95 -5.62 -5.81 -1.86
C VAL A 95 -6.53 -5.60 -0.66
N ASP A 96 -5.95 -5.70 0.55
CA ASP A 96 -6.66 -5.40 1.78
C ASP A 96 -7.16 -3.94 1.76
N ILE A 97 -8.48 -3.80 1.68
CA ILE A 97 -9.19 -2.53 1.56
C ILE A 97 -9.10 -1.69 2.83
N ASN A 98 -8.83 -2.33 3.98
CA ASN A 98 -8.72 -1.71 5.29
C ASN A 98 -7.26 -1.58 5.75
N ALA A 99 -6.32 -1.92 4.86
CA ALA A 99 -4.91 -1.81 5.16
C ALA A 99 -4.53 -0.39 5.58
N THR A 100 -3.72 -0.29 6.61
CA THR A 100 -3.29 1.01 7.12
C THR A 100 -1.88 1.37 6.66
N LYS A 101 -1.67 2.62 6.21
CA LYS A 101 -0.33 3.23 6.09
C LYS A 101 0.09 3.87 7.42
N TYR A 102 1.09 4.76 7.39
CA TYR A 102 1.47 5.61 8.51
C TYR A 102 0.24 6.22 9.20
N GLU A 103 0.31 6.39 10.52
CA GLU A 103 -0.77 6.99 11.31
C GLU A 103 -2.09 6.21 11.31
N ARG A 104 -2.02 4.89 11.03
CA ARG A 104 -3.19 4.00 10.92
C ARG A 104 -4.20 4.46 9.86
N TRP A 105 -3.71 5.17 8.85
CA TRP A 105 -4.54 5.81 7.85
C TRP A 105 -4.95 4.78 6.78
N THR A 106 -6.25 4.64 6.49
CA THR A 106 -6.76 3.67 5.49
C THR A 106 -7.02 4.33 4.13
N PRO A 107 -7.22 3.57 3.04
CA PRO A 107 -7.64 4.11 1.75
C PRO A 107 -8.93 4.94 1.85
N LEU A 108 -9.88 4.51 2.67
CA LEU A 108 -11.12 5.23 2.91
C LEU A 108 -10.87 6.61 3.55
N HIS A 109 -9.94 6.69 4.51
CA HIS A 109 -9.57 7.98 5.07
C HIS A 109 -8.89 8.89 4.04
N ALA A 110 -8.01 8.36 3.17
CA ALA A 110 -7.34 9.14 2.13
C ALA A 110 -8.35 9.73 1.12
N ALA A 111 -9.26 8.89 0.60
CA ALA A 111 -10.34 9.35 -0.27
C ALA A 111 -11.24 10.38 0.41
N THR A 112 -11.53 10.18 1.71
CA THR A 112 -12.36 11.11 2.49
C THR A 112 -11.67 12.45 2.71
N TYR A 113 -10.38 12.46 3.05
CA TYR A 113 -9.60 13.68 3.25
C TYR A 113 -9.55 14.55 1.98
N GLU A 114 -9.55 13.90 0.81
CA GLU A 114 -9.58 14.54 -0.50
C GLU A 114 -10.98 14.69 -1.11
N GLY A 115 -12.04 14.32 -0.40
CA GLY A 115 -13.42 14.49 -0.84
C GLY A 115 -13.79 13.70 -2.11
N LYS A 116 -13.17 12.55 -2.34
CA LYS A 116 -13.34 11.71 -3.54
C LYS A 116 -14.59 10.82 -3.41
N LEU A 117 -15.77 11.43 -3.53
CA LEU A 117 -17.07 10.78 -3.29
C LEU A 117 -17.26 9.44 -4.04
N GLU A 118 -16.89 9.36 -5.32
CA GLU A 118 -17.02 8.13 -6.12
C GLU A 118 -16.22 6.97 -5.51
N ILE A 119 -14.98 7.24 -5.10
CA ILE A 119 -14.10 6.25 -4.49
C ILE A 119 -14.61 5.85 -3.11
N ILE A 120 -15.08 6.81 -2.31
CA ILE A 120 -15.65 6.54 -0.98
C ILE A 120 -16.82 5.55 -1.11
N ARG A 121 -17.74 5.82 -2.04
CA ARG A 121 -18.88 4.93 -2.31
C ARG A 121 -18.41 3.54 -2.69
N PHE A 122 -17.51 3.43 -3.66
CA PHE A 122 -16.96 2.15 -4.09
C PHE A 122 -16.29 1.38 -2.95
N LEU A 123 -15.46 2.03 -2.14
CA LEU A 123 -14.77 1.37 -1.03
C LEU A 123 -15.76 0.84 0.03
N LEU A 124 -16.79 1.63 0.37
CA LEU A 124 -17.84 1.21 1.29
C LEU A 124 -18.66 0.04 0.73
N ASP A 125 -19.01 0.09 -0.55
CA ASP A 125 -19.73 -1.00 -1.24
C ASP A 125 -18.93 -2.32 -1.26
N LYS A 126 -17.60 -2.21 -1.24
CA LYS A 126 -16.68 -3.37 -1.15
C LYS A 126 -16.38 -3.81 0.28
N GLY A 127 -17.05 -3.24 1.28
CA GLY A 127 -16.94 -3.65 2.68
C GLY A 127 -15.76 -3.01 3.43
N SER A 128 -15.30 -1.84 3.00
CA SER A 128 -14.36 -1.06 3.82
C SER A 128 -15.01 -0.70 5.16
N ASP A 129 -14.24 -0.83 6.24
CA ASP A 129 -14.69 -0.55 7.60
C ASP A 129 -14.66 0.98 7.86
N PRO A 130 -15.83 1.63 7.99
CA PRO A 130 -15.89 3.08 8.20
C PRO A 130 -15.58 3.48 9.65
N THR A 131 -15.40 2.52 10.57
CA THR A 131 -15.20 2.76 12.00
C THR A 131 -13.73 2.77 12.41
N ILE A 132 -12.81 2.40 11.50
CA ILE A 132 -11.37 2.42 11.75
C ILE A 132 -10.95 3.84 12.14
N ARG A 133 -10.13 3.93 13.19
CA ARG A 133 -9.59 5.17 13.71
C ARG A 133 -8.13 5.33 13.35
N ASP A 134 -7.76 6.52 12.90
CA ASP A 134 -6.36 6.95 12.78
C ASP A 134 -5.67 7.05 14.17
N THR A 135 -4.41 7.44 14.20
CA THR A 135 -3.66 7.64 15.46
C THR A 135 -4.21 8.74 16.34
N ASP A 136 -4.95 9.70 15.79
CA ASP A 136 -5.61 10.77 16.53
C ASP A 136 -7.03 10.38 17.00
N GLY A 137 -7.43 9.13 16.76
CA GLY A 137 -8.76 8.63 17.12
C GLY A 137 -9.89 9.09 16.20
N LYS A 138 -9.58 9.71 15.05
CA LYS A 138 -10.56 10.20 14.07
C LYS A 138 -10.97 9.06 13.13
N THR A 139 -12.28 8.92 12.91
CA THR A 139 -12.82 8.08 11.83
C THR A 139 -12.83 8.86 10.51
N PRO A 140 -13.02 8.21 9.35
CA PRO A 140 -13.22 8.90 8.08
C PRO A 140 -14.32 9.96 8.17
N ARG A 141 -15.46 9.68 8.83
CA ARG A 141 -16.53 10.67 9.00
C ARG A 141 -16.07 11.89 9.79
N LYS A 142 -15.28 11.70 10.86
CA LYS A 142 -14.73 12.82 11.65
C LYS A 142 -13.79 13.67 10.80
N ILE A 143 -12.98 13.06 9.92
CA ILE A 143 -12.16 13.79 8.95
C ILE A 143 -13.06 14.60 8.00
N ALA A 144 -14.11 14.01 7.44
CA ALA A 144 -15.03 14.72 6.53
C ALA A 144 -15.63 15.98 7.18
N VAL A 145 -16.07 15.89 8.44
CA VAL A 145 -16.60 17.02 9.23
C VAL A 145 -15.55 18.11 9.46
N LEU A 146 -14.29 17.74 9.68
CA LEU A 146 -13.21 18.73 9.84
C LEU A 146 -12.89 19.41 8.51
N ARG A 147 -12.88 18.65 7.41
CA ARG A 147 -12.55 19.15 6.06
C ARG A 147 -13.65 20.02 5.47
N SER A 148 -14.92 19.75 5.76
CA SER A 148 -16.06 20.55 5.26
C SER A 148 -15.99 22.02 5.67
N ARG A 149 -15.38 22.32 6.83
CA ARG A 149 -15.18 23.68 7.33
C ARG A 149 -14.25 24.53 6.46
N HIS A 150 -13.30 23.87 5.79
CA HIS A 150 -12.24 24.53 5.03
C HIS A 150 -12.41 24.40 3.52
N ASN A 151 -13.19 23.42 3.04
CA ASN A 151 -13.29 23.08 1.61
C ASN A 151 -14.75 22.96 1.17
N LYS A 152 -15.41 24.10 0.95
CA LYS A 152 -16.84 24.15 0.58
C LYS A 152 -17.12 23.68 -0.86
N ASP A 153 -16.11 23.65 -1.73
CA ASP A 153 -16.25 23.26 -3.14
C ASP A 153 -16.34 21.73 -3.33
N LYS A 154 -16.05 20.96 -2.28
CA LYS A 154 -16.12 19.49 -2.31
C LYS A 154 -17.42 19.00 -1.65
N PRO A 155 -17.96 17.84 -2.05
CA PRO A 155 -19.27 17.35 -1.61
C PRO A 155 -19.24 16.74 -0.20
N TYR A 156 -18.68 17.45 0.79
CA TYR A 156 -18.50 16.91 2.14
C TYR A 156 -19.83 16.65 2.85
N ASP A 157 -20.88 17.41 2.58
CA ASP A 157 -22.20 17.16 3.18
C ASP A 157 -22.75 15.78 2.76
N GLU A 158 -22.60 15.44 1.48
CA GLU A 158 -22.96 14.11 0.97
C GLU A 158 -22.05 13.02 1.55
N ILE A 159 -20.74 13.26 1.62
CA ILE A 159 -19.76 12.31 2.17
C ILE A 159 -20.06 12.02 3.64
N ILE A 160 -20.36 13.04 4.45
CA ILE A 160 -20.69 12.89 5.87
C ILE A 160 -21.93 12.02 6.03
N LYS A 161 -22.97 12.27 5.22
CA LYS A 161 -24.20 11.47 5.23
C LYS A 161 -23.91 10.01 4.85
N LEU A 162 -23.18 9.80 3.75
CA LEU A 162 -22.82 8.46 3.27
C LEU A 162 -22.03 7.66 4.32
N LEU A 163 -21.07 8.30 4.99
CA LEU A 163 -20.27 7.66 6.03
C LEU A 163 -21.08 7.39 7.30
N ALA A 164 -22.00 8.27 7.68
CA ALA A 164 -22.89 8.02 8.82
C ALA A 164 -23.77 6.78 8.57
N GLU A 165 -24.39 6.70 7.39
CA GLU A 165 -25.19 5.54 7.01
C GLU A 165 -24.36 4.25 6.96
N ALA A 166 -23.09 4.34 6.57
CA ALA A 166 -22.18 3.19 6.56
C ALA A 166 -21.76 2.75 7.97
N GLU A 167 -21.50 3.69 8.90
CA GLU A 167 -21.23 3.41 10.31
C GLU A 167 -22.44 2.68 10.94
N ASP A 168 -23.66 3.18 10.74
CA ASP A 168 -24.90 2.57 11.26
C ASP A 168 -25.11 1.14 10.72
N ARG A 169 -24.87 0.93 9.41
CA ARG A 169 -24.93 -0.40 8.79
C ARG A 169 -23.91 -1.34 9.41
N TYR A 170 -22.67 -0.88 9.61
CA TYR A 170 -21.60 -1.71 10.17
C TYR A 170 -21.95 -2.17 11.61
N GLU A 171 -22.47 -1.27 12.45
CA GLU A 171 -22.90 -1.62 13.81
C GLU A 171 -24.04 -2.65 13.82
N SER A 172 -25.04 -2.50 12.93
CA SER A 172 -26.15 -3.46 12.82
C SER A 172 -25.71 -4.87 12.40
N THR A 173 -24.65 -4.99 11.60
CA THR A 173 -24.12 -6.30 11.20
C THR A 173 -23.37 -7.01 12.33
N LYS A 174 -22.77 -6.23 13.24
CA LYS A 174 -21.98 -6.73 14.38
C LYS A 174 -22.85 -7.12 15.57
N SER A 175 -24.06 -6.56 15.71
CA SER A 175 -25.02 -6.93 16.75
C SER A 175 -25.80 -8.22 16.45
N ASN A 176 -25.78 -8.69 15.20
CA ASN A 176 -26.56 -9.85 14.73
C ASN A 176 -25.74 -11.17 14.70
N HIS A 177 -24.53 -11.18 15.24
CA HIS A 177 -23.64 -12.34 15.39
C HIS A 177 -23.17 -12.43 16.83
#